data_AF-H7EKL3-F1
#
_entry.id   AF-H7EKL3-F1
#
_cell.length_a   1.000
_cell.length_b   1.000
_cell.length_c   1.000
_cell.angle_alpha   90.00
_cell.angle_beta   90.00
_cell.angle_gamma   90.00
#
_symmetry.space_group_name_H-M   'P 1'
#
loop_
_entity.id
_entity.type
_entity.pdbx_description
1 polymer ?
#
loop_
_entity_poly.entity_id
_entity_poly.type
_entity_poly.pdbx_seq_one_letter_code
_entity_poly.pdbx_strand_id
1 'polypeptide(L)'
;MYFSPPRKSSTCFSKSGNPLTEYDTVDEAQSSADYERERIGCDFAPYQCPKCGKFHLKPREFFVQKLTTRCSCSDVNGNAKDAYPTRAEAEKMAGIRAKAGVHLSVYECPEENGWHLTSHPF
;
A
#
# COMPACT_ATOMS: atom_id res chain seq x y z
N MET A 1 -15.18 22.02 18.11
CA MET A 1 -15.38 21.13 16.96
C MET A 1 -15.49 19.72 17.49
N TYR A 2 -16.61 19.03 17.30
CA TYR A 2 -16.80 17.65 17.76
C TYR A 2 -16.07 16.71 16.79
N PHE A 3 -14.93 16.17 17.22
CA PHE A 3 -14.29 15.06 16.51
C PHE A 3 -15.04 13.78 16.90
N SER A 4 -15.92 13.31 16.03
CA SER A 4 -16.42 11.94 16.13
C SER A 4 -15.23 10.99 15.98
N PRO A 5 -15.06 10.01 16.88
CA PRO A 5 -13.94 9.08 16.78
C PRO A 5 -13.99 8.34 15.44
N PRO A 6 -12.84 8.13 14.79
CA PRO A 6 -12.77 7.47 13.50
C PRO A 6 -13.41 6.07 13.55
N ARG A 7 -14.37 5.80 12.65
CA ARG A 7 -15.06 4.50 12.59
C ARG A 7 -14.08 3.40 12.20
N LYS A 8 -14.19 2.26 12.86
CA LYS A 8 -13.39 1.08 12.59
C LYS A 8 -14.15 0.15 11.65
N SER A 9 -13.45 -0.34 10.63
CA SER A 9 -14.02 -1.23 9.64
C SER A 9 -14.28 -2.61 10.22
N SER A 10 -15.43 -3.17 9.90
CA SER A 10 -15.78 -4.56 10.22
C SER A 10 -15.26 -5.57 9.17
N THR A 11 -14.75 -5.09 8.03
CA THR A 11 -14.39 -5.93 6.88
C THR A 11 -12.94 -5.80 6.43
N CYS A 12 -12.28 -4.69 6.77
CA CYS A 12 -10.90 -4.41 6.42
C CYS A 12 -10.01 -4.40 7.67
N PHE A 13 -9.00 -5.26 7.67
CA PHE A 13 -8.07 -5.46 8.78
C PHE A 13 -6.63 -5.28 8.31
N SER A 14 -5.78 -4.78 9.20
CA SER A 14 -4.34 -4.72 8.98
C SER A 14 -3.72 -6.12 9.02
N LYS A 15 -2.44 -6.24 8.62
CA LYS A 15 -1.69 -7.50 8.75
C LYS A 15 -1.62 -8.02 10.19
N SER A 16 -1.72 -7.12 11.17
CA SER A 16 -1.73 -7.46 12.61
C SER A 16 -3.13 -7.82 13.13
N GLY A 17 -4.16 -7.85 12.26
CA GLY A 17 -5.54 -8.16 12.64
C GLY A 17 -6.34 -6.97 13.19
N ASN A 18 -5.75 -5.78 13.27
CA ASN A 18 -6.46 -4.59 13.77
C ASN A 18 -7.39 -4.01 12.69
N PRO A 19 -8.63 -3.63 13.02
CA PRO A 19 -9.55 -3.05 12.04
C PRO A 19 -9.01 -1.71 11.54
N LEU A 20 -9.06 -1.52 10.22
CA LEU A 20 -8.67 -0.25 9.60
C LEU A 20 -9.69 0.84 9.93
N THR A 21 -9.22 2.08 10.05
CA THR A 21 -10.15 3.22 10.09
C THR A 21 -10.77 3.42 8.70
N GLU A 22 -12.08 3.66 8.66
CA GLU A 22 -12.83 3.91 7.42
C GLU A 22 -13.53 5.27 7.42
N TYR A 23 -13.59 5.89 6.24
CA TYR A 23 -14.23 7.17 5.97
C TYR A 23 -15.18 7.03 4.79
N ASP A 24 -16.26 7.81 4.79
CA ASP A 24 -17.26 7.74 3.71
C ASP A 24 -16.84 8.58 2.50
N THR A 25 -16.12 9.67 2.75
CA THR A 25 -15.69 10.60 1.71
C THR A 25 -14.17 10.79 1.71
N VAL A 26 -13.65 11.23 0.56
CA VAL A 26 -12.23 11.59 0.44
C VAL A 26 -11.87 12.78 1.32
N ASP A 27 -12.76 13.74 1.51
CA ASP A 27 -12.53 14.94 2.32
C ASP A 27 -12.37 14.61 3.80
N GLU A 28 -13.19 13.69 4.33
CA GLU A 28 -13.04 13.18 5.71
C GLU A 28 -11.69 12.47 5.89
N ALA A 29 -11.33 11.61 4.94
CA ALA A 29 -10.07 10.88 4.98
C ALA A 29 -8.87 11.83 4.87
N GLN A 30 -8.95 12.83 3.99
CA GLN A 30 -7.89 13.83 3.80
C GLN A 30 -7.71 14.69 5.06
N SER A 31 -8.81 15.17 5.66
CA SER A 31 -8.76 15.91 6.93
C SER A 31 -8.10 15.09 8.04
N SER A 32 -8.39 13.78 8.10
CA SER A 32 -7.75 12.90 9.07
C SER A 32 -6.26 12.66 8.76
N ALA A 33 -5.87 12.60 7.49
CA ALA A 33 -4.47 12.47 7.10
C ALA A 33 -3.66 13.72 7.46
N ASP A 34 -4.24 14.90 7.24
CA ASP A 34 -3.63 16.19 7.61
C ASP A 34 -3.46 16.30 9.12
N TYR A 35 -4.48 15.90 9.89
CA TYR A 35 -4.40 15.85 11.35
C TYR A 35 -3.30 14.91 11.87
N GLU A 36 -3.17 13.70 11.30
CA GLU A 36 -2.11 12.76 11.67
C GLU A 36 -0.71 13.29 11.29
N ARG A 37 -0.59 13.98 10.16
CA ARG A 37 0.66 14.63 9.75
C ARG A 37 1.08 15.69 10.76
N GLU A 38 0.16 16.52 11.22
CA GLU A 38 0.44 17.56 12.23
C GLU A 38 0.77 16.95 13.60
N ARG A 39 0.07 15.88 14.00
CA ARG A 39 0.21 15.28 15.34
C ARG A 39 1.45 14.42 15.50
N ILE A 40 1.75 13.55 14.53
CA ILE A 40 2.80 12.52 14.64
C ILE A 40 3.81 12.56 13.48
N GLY A 41 3.74 13.56 12.60
CA GLY A 41 4.68 13.73 11.49
C GLY A 41 4.54 12.68 10.38
N CYS A 42 3.48 11.87 10.39
CA CYS A 42 3.31 10.79 9.41
C CYS A 42 2.48 11.27 8.21
N ASP A 43 3.06 11.22 7.01
CA ASP A 43 2.38 11.60 5.76
C ASP A 43 1.52 10.43 5.23
N PHE A 44 0.24 10.47 5.56
CA PHE A 44 -0.76 9.55 5.03
C PHE A 44 -1.46 10.15 3.81
N ALA A 45 -1.93 9.27 2.92
CA ALA A 45 -2.81 9.64 1.83
C ALA A 45 -4.05 8.73 1.80
N PRO A 46 -5.23 9.28 1.49
CA PRO A 46 -6.45 8.50 1.34
C PRO A 46 -6.40 7.65 0.07
N TYR A 47 -6.98 6.45 0.15
CA TYR A 47 -7.29 5.63 -1.03
C TYR A 47 -8.66 4.97 -0.86
N GLN A 48 -9.39 4.85 -1.97
CA GLN A 48 -10.64 4.11 -1.98
C GLN A 48 -10.35 2.61 -2.00
N CYS A 49 -10.92 1.88 -1.05
CA CYS A 49 -10.74 0.45 -0.95
C CYS A 49 -11.66 -0.27 -1.92
N PRO A 50 -11.14 -1.07 -2.88
CA PRO A 50 -11.98 -1.80 -3.82
C PRO A 50 -12.81 -2.91 -3.14
N LYS A 51 -12.44 -3.35 -1.93
CA LYS A 51 -13.14 -4.39 -1.20
C LYS A 51 -14.41 -3.90 -0.50
N CYS A 52 -14.33 -2.78 0.21
CA CYS A 52 -15.44 -2.26 1.02
C CYS A 52 -16.05 -0.96 0.48
N GLY A 53 -15.43 -0.34 -0.54
CA GLY A 53 -15.87 0.92 -1.13
C GLY A 53 -15.57 2.18 -0.29
N LYS A 54 -15.14 2.03 0.97
CA LYS A 54 -14.78 3.12 1.87
C LYS A 54 -13.36 3.62 1.64
N PHE A 55 -13.06 4.81 2.15
CA PHE A 55 -11.70 5.35 2.14
C PHE A 55 -10.90 4.87 3.35
N HIS A 56 -9.64 4.55 3.14
CA HIS A 56 -8.66 4.24 4.19
C HIS A 56 -7.40 5.07 3.99
N LEU A 57 -6.56 5.13 5.03
CA LEU A 57 -5.27 5.81 4.97
C LEU A 57 -4.13 4.82 4.76
N LYS A 58 -3.15 5.23 3.97
CA LYS A 58 -1.88 4.51 3.77
C LYS A 58 -0.74 5.53 3.71
N PRO A 59 0.47 5.22 4.24
CA PRO A 59 1.58 6.16 4.13
C PRO A 59 1.85 6.48 2.66
N ARG A 60 2.05 7.77 2.36
CA ARG A 60 2.15 8.29 0.99
C ARG A 60 3.28 7.63 0.19
N GLU A 61 4.35 7.23 0.86
CA GLU A 61 5.49 6.53 0.24
C GLU A 61 5.07 5.24 -0.49
N PHE A 62 3.98 4.59 -0.08
CA PHE A 62 3.49 3.36 -0.72
C PHE A 62 2.74 3.58 -2.05
N PHE A 63 2.44 4.83 -2.42
CA PHE A 63 1.85 5.17 -3.73
C PHE A 63 2.97 5.34 -4.76
N VAL A 64 3.66 4.25 -5.06
CA VAL A 64 4.58 4.15 -6.20
C VAL A 64 3.79 3.74 -7.44
N GLN A 65 4.28 4.11 -8.63
CA GLN A 65 3.63 3.67 -9.85
C GLN A 65 3.78 2.15 -10.00
N LYS A 66 2.73 1.54 -10.53
CA LYS A 66 2.68 0.12 -10.86
C LYS A 66 2.15 0.01 -12.28
N LEU A 67 2.56 -1.03 -12.98
CA LEU A 67 1.93 -1.37 -14.24
C LEU A 67 0.48 -1.79 -13.96
N THR A 68 -0.44 -1.23 -14.75
CA THR A 68 -1.87 -1.56 -14.69
C THR A 68 -2.15 -2.93 -15.31
N THR A 69 -1.35 -3.32 -16.29
CA THR A 69 -1.36 -4.65 -16.88
C THR A 69 -0.93 -5.67 -15.82
N ARG A 70 -1.77 -6.67 -15.60
CA ARG A 70 -1.43 -7.81 -14.74
C ARG A 70 -0.38 -8.66 -15.43
N CYS A 71 0.77 -8.81 -14.78
CA CYS A 71 1.75 -9.81 -15.16
C CYS A 71 1.27 -11.20 -14.75
N SER A 72 1.61 -12.20 -15.56
CA SER A 72 1.38 -13.63 -15.29
C SER A 72 2.18 -14.18 -14.10
N CYS A 73 3.23 -13.47 -13.67
CA CYS A 73 4.04 -13.85 -12.51
C CYS A 73 3.21 -13.86 -11.21
N SER A 74 3.30 -14.96 -10.47
CA SER A 74 2.60 -15.15 -9.19
C SER A 74 3.57 -15.40 -8.04
N ASP A 75 3.15 -15.08 -6.82
CA ASP A 75 3.87 -15.47 -5.61
C ASP A 75 3.68 -16.96 -5.27
N VAL A 76 4.33 -17.42 -4.21
CA VAL A 76 4.27 -18.83 -3.74
C VAL A 76 2.86 -19.29 -3.36
N ASN A 77 1.93 -18.36 -3.16
CA ASN A 77 0.53 -18.63 -2.83
C ASN A 77 -0.40 -18.46 -4.04
N GLY A 78 0.14 -18.23 -5.24
CA GLY A 78 -0.62 -18.01 -6.47
C GLY A 78 -1.22 -16.61 -6.61
N ASN A 79 -0.83 -15.63 -5.79
CA ASN A 79 -1.28 -14.25 -5.98
C ASN A 79 -0.44 -13.57 -7.04
N ALA A 80 -1.07 -12.84 -7.96
CA ALA A 80 -0.38 -12.03 -8.94
C ALA A 80 0.58 -11.04 -8.27
N LYS A 81 1.82 -10.98 -8.78
CA LYS A 81 2.82 -10.06 -8.28
C LYS A 81 2.56 -8.65 -8.79
N ASP A 82 2.83 -7.66 -7.94
CA ASP A 82 2.96 -6.28 -8.39
C ASP A 82 4.12 -6.19 -9.41
N ALA A 83 3.89 -5.49 -10.52
CA ALA A 83 4.90 -5.15 -11.51
C ALA A 83 5.14 -3.64 -11.50
N TYR A 84 6.41 -3.24 -11.48
CA TYR A 84 6.83 -1.84 -11.48
C TYR A 84 7.40 -1.46 -12.85
N PRO A 85 7.02 -0.31 -13.41
CA PRO A 85 7.54 0.14 -14.71
C PRO A 85 9.08 0.26 -14.73
N THR A 86 9.67 0.70 -13.61
CA THR A 86 11.12 0.92 -13.51
C THR A 86 11.74 0.21 -12.31
N ARG A 87 13.04 -0.11 -12.43
CA ARG A 87 13.84 -0.66 -11.32
C ARG A 87 13.81 0.25 -10.10
N ALA A 88 13.89 1.57 -10.30
CA ALA A 88 13.89 2.56 -9.24
C ALA A 88 12.59 2.53 -8.41
N GLU A 89 11.44 2.32 -9.05
CA GLU A 89 10.15 2.19 -8.34
C GLU A 89 10.06 0.88 -7.56
N ALA A 90 10.57 -0.21 -8.12
CA ALA A 90 10.69 -1.47 -7.40
C ALA A 90 11.63 -1.35 -6.19
N GLU A 91 12.81 -0.74 -6.36
CA GLU A 91 13.77 -0.49 -5.28
C GLU A 91 13.19 0.41 -4.18
N LYS A 92 12.46 1.47 -4.56
CA LYS A 92 11.74 2.31 -3.60
C LYS A 92 10.77 1.47 -2.77
N MET A 93 9.96 0.62 -3.40
CA MET A 93 9.05 -0.26 -2.67
C MET A 93 9.78 -1.29 -1.81
N ALA A 94 10.88 -1.89 -2.30
CA ALA A 94 11.71 -2.81 -1.53
C ALA A 94 12.25 -2.13 -0.26
N GLY A 95 12.74 -0.89 -0.38
CA GLY A 95 13.19 -0.09 0.77
C GLY A 95 12.07 0.20 1.77
N ILE A 96 10.87 0.54 1.31
CA ILE A 96 9.70 0.74 2.17
C ILE A 96 9.35 -0.55 2.92
N ARG A 97 9.40 -1.71 2.25
CA ARG A 97 9.15 -3.02 2.87
C ARG A 97 10.24 -3.39 3.88
N ALA A 98 11.50 -3.07 3.58
CA ALA A 98 12.63 -3.31 4.47
C ALA A 98 12.50 -2.55 5.79
N LYS A 99 11.99 -1.29 5.78
CA LYS A 99 11.68 -0.54 7.02
C LYS A 99 10.66 -1.27 7.92
N ALA A 100 9.81 -2.11 7.34
CA ALA A 100 8.85 -2.96 8.04
C ALA A 100 9.38 -4.38 8.33
N GLY A 101 10.69 -4.60 8.18
CA GLY A 101 11.35 -5.89 8.43
C GLY A 101 11.21 -6.92 7.30
N VAL A 102 10.72 -6.52 6.13
CA VAL A 102 10.53 -7.42 4.97
C VAL A 102 11.55 -7.06 3.89
N HIS A 103 12.66 -7.80 3.86
CA HIS A 103 13.70 -7.64 2.84
C HIS A 103 13.31 -8.36 1.55
N LEU A 104 13.30 -7.61 0.44
CA LEU A 104 12.94 -8.12 -0.88
C LEU A 104 14.02 -7.71 -1.89
N SER A 105 14.38 -8.63 -2.77
CA SER A 105 15.24 -8.38 -3.92
C SER A 105 14.42 -7.93 -5.12
N VAL A 106 14.99 -7.02 -5.92
CA VAL A 106 14.41 -6.51 -7.16
C VAL A 106 14.99 -7.27 -8.34
N TYR A 107 14.14 -7.68 -9.28
CA TYR A 107 14.57 -8.31 -10.54
C TYR A 107 13.66 -7.92 -11.70
N GLU A 108 14.22 -7.96 -12.90
CA GLU A 108 13.48 -7.75 -14.14
C GLU A 108 12.63 -8.98 -14.46
N CYS A 109 11.40 -8.79 -14.91
CA CYS A 109 10.52 -9.88 -15.27
C CYS A 109 11.09 -10.63 -16.50
N PRO A 110 11.22 -11.97 -16.47
CA PRO A 110 11.73 -12.73 -17.61
C PRO A 110 10.71 -12.89 -18.74
N GLU A 111 9.42 -12.80 -18.43
CA GLU A 111 8.32 -13.09 -19.38
C GLU A 111 7.70 -11.82 -19.98
N GLU A 112 7.77 -10.69 -19.28
CA GLU A 112 7.05 -9.47 -19.61
C GLU A 112 7.91 -8.23 -19.28
N ASN A 113 7.42 -7.04 -19.64
CA ASN A 113 8.09 -5.80 -19.27
C ASN A 113 7.83 -5.45 -17.80
N GLY A 114 8.88 -5.03 -17.10
CA GLY A 114 8.79 -4.45 -15.75
C GLY A 114 9.62 -5.19 -14.71
N TRP A 115 9.48 -4.75 -13.46
CA TRP A 115 10.30 -5.17 -12.35
C TRP A 115 9.45 -5.74 -11.23
N HIS A 116 9.94 -6.80 -10.58
CA HIS A 116 9.25 -7.50 -9.51
C HIS A 116 10.08 -7.53 -8.23
N LEU A 117 9.39 -7.82 -7.12
CA LEU A 117 10.00 -8.06 -5.82
C LEU A 117 9.96 -9.56 -5.48
N THR A 118 11.00 -10.08 -4.85
CA THR A 118 11.06 -11.48 -4.38
C THR A 118 11.74 -11.56 -3.01
N SER A 119 11.29 -12.47 -2.16
CA SER A 119 11.97 -12.81 -0.90
C SER A 119 13.09 -13.84 -1.08
N HIS A 120 13.19 -14.43 -2.28
CA HIS A 120 14.22 -15.43 -2.61
C HIS A 120 15.35 -14.73 -3.37
N PRO A 121 16.59 -14.70 -2.84
CA PRO A 121 17.74 -14.26 -3.61
C PRO A 121 17.98 -15.22 -4.78
N PHE A 122 18.46 -14.66 -5.90
CA PHE A 122 18.85 -15.40 -7.10
C PHE A 122 20.22 -16.04 -6.91
#